data_AF-A0A951G1G2-F1
#
_entry.id   AF-A0A951G1G2-F1
#
_cell.length_a   1.000
_cell.length_b   1.000
_cell.length_c   1.000
_cell.angle_alpha   90.00
_cell.angle_beta   90.00
_cell.angle_gamma   90.00
#
_symmetry.space_group_name_H-M   'P 1'
#
loop_
_entity.id
_entity.type
_entity.pdbx_description
1 polymer ?
#
loop_
_entity_poly.entity_id
_entity_poly.type
_entity_poly.pdbx_seq_one_letter_code
_entity_poly.pdbx_strand_id
1 'polypeptide(L)'
;MTDHAAERYRQRVRGTLDAKTEIASAVARAHAAGRAQRDPGGTVLVRDERRRDVVYVCRQEGSELVVITLWEEGEDAAVPRRFTDALRRDDHRVR
;
A
#
# COMPACT_ATOMS: atom_id res chain seq x y z
N MET A 1 22.80 -13.88 16.80
CA MET A 1 23.15 -13.34 15.48
C MET A 1 22.01 -12.43 15.04
N THR A 2 21.88 -11.24 15.64
CA THR A 2 20.62 -10.48 15.51
C THR A 2 20.75 -8.97 15.66
N ASP A 3 21.95 -8.40 15.52
CA ASP A 3 22.09 -6.94 15.58
C ASP A 3 22.24 -6.34 14.17
N HIS A 4 23.05 -6.99 13.34
CA HIS A 4 23.43 -6.46 12.03
C HIS A 4 22.29 -6.43 10.98
N ALA A 5 21.26 -7.26 11.15
CA ALA A 5 20.06 -7.26 10.29
C ALA A 5 19.08 -6.14 10.69
N ALA A 6 18.88 -5.94 11.99
CA ALA A 6 18.02 -4.88 12.53
C ALA A 6 18.63 -3.49 12.33
N GLU A 7 19.95 -3.38 12.37
CA GLU A 7 20.68 -2.14 12.09
C GLU A 7 20.62 -1.74 10.61
N ARG A 8 20.80 -2.70 9.69
CA ARG A 8 20.58 -2.48 8.25
C ARG A 8 19.13 -2.10 7.93
N TYR A 9 18.17 -2.73 8.60
CA TYR A 9 16.76 -2.39 8.48
C TYR A 9 16.50 -0.93 8.91
N ARG A 10 17.00 -0.52 10.08
CA ARG A 10 16.91 0.87 10.57
C ARG A 10 17.62 1.87 9.65
N GLN A 11 18.78 1.51 9.09
CA GLN A 11 19.50 2.35 8.13
C GLN A 11 18.71 2.55 6.82
N ARG A 12 18.08 1.51 6.26
CA ARG A 12 17.20 1.66 5.07
C ARG A 12 15.91 2.42 5.37
N VAL A 13 15.35 2.29 6.57
CA VAL A 13 14.19 3.11 6.98
C VAL A 13 14.56 4.60 7.05
N ARG A 14 15.82 4.94 7.34
CA ARG A 14 16.34 6.32 7.26
C ARG A 14 16.81 6.74 5.86
N GLY A 15 17.09 5.78 4.98
CA GLY A 15 17.52 5.99 3.60
C GLY A 15 16.66 5.18 2.65
N THR A 16 15.52 5.76 2.29
CA THR A 16 14.60 5.36 1.20
C THR A 16 14.41 3.85 1.09
N LEU A 17 13.48 3.28 1.85
CA LEU A 17 13.02 1.92 1.60
C LEU A 17 12.47 1.85 0.16
N ASP A 18 12.52 0.67 -0.46
CA ASP A 18 11.79 0.46 -1.70
C ASP A 18 10.29 0.74 -1.47
N ALA A 19 9.68 1.55 -2.32
CA ALA A 19 8.31 2.03 -2.15
C ALA A 19 7.30 0.88 -1.95
N LYS A 20 7.50 -0.29 -2.58
CA LYS A 20 6.61 -1.45 -2.38
C LYS A 20 6.74 -2.02 -0.98
N THR A 21 7.94 -2.01 -0.42
CA THR A 21 8.18 -2.46 0.96
C THR A 21 7.56 -1.49 1.96
N GLU A 22 7.59 -0.18 1.69
CA GLU A 22 6.92 0.81 2.53
C GLU A 22 5.41 0.60 2.53
N ILE A 23 4.82 0.46 1.34
CA ILE A 23 3.39 0.18 1.14
C ILE A 23 2.98 -1.12 1.84
N ALA A 24 3.70 -2.22 1.60
CA ALA A 24 3.40 -3.50 2.24
C ALA A 24 3.47 -3.40 3.77
N SER A 25 4.48 -2.71 4.30
CA SER A 25 4.61 -2.48 5.75
C SER A 25 3.49 -1.61 6.31
N ALA A 26 3.05 -0.59 5.57
CA ALA A 26 1.95 0.28 5.95
C ALA A 26 0.61 -0.47 5.98
N VAL A 27 0.32 -1.23 4.92
CA VAL A 27 -0.87 -2.09 4.82
C VAL A 27 -0.88 -3.13 5.93
N ALA A 28 0.24 -3.80 6.20
CA ALA A 28 0.33 -4.79 7.26
C ALA A 28 0.00 -4.19 8.64
N ARG A 29 0.56 -3.01 8.95
CA ARG A 29 0.27 -2.30 10.21
C ARG A 29 -1.19 -1.88 10.30
N ALA A 30 -1.72 -1.25 9.26
CA ALA A 30 -3.09 -0.77 9.22
C ALA A 30 -4.11 -1.92 9.31
N HIS A 31 -3.86 -3.03 8.62
CA HIS A 31 -4.68 -4.24 8.69
C HIS A 31 -4.64 -4.87 10.09
N ALA A 32 -3.46 -4.99 10.71
CA ALA A 32 -3.32 -5.47 12.08
C ALA A 32 -4.04 -4.55 13.09
N ALA A 33 -4.13 -3.25 12.80
CA ALA A 33 -4.89 -2.28 13.59
C ALA A 33 -6.41 -2.28 13.31
N GLY A 34 -6.92 -3.23 12.51
CA GLY A 34 -8.34 -3.34 12.18
C GLY A 34 -8.86 -2.24 11.24
N ARG A 35 -7.97 -1.52 10.54
CA ARG A 35 -8.34 -0.46 9.58
C ARG A 35 -8.63 -0.98 8.17
N ALA A 36 -9.08 -2.22 8.08
CA ALA A 36 -9.42 -2.89 6.83
C ALA A 36 -10.93 -3.08 6.71
N GLN A 37 -11.50 -2.64 5.60
CA GLN A 37 -12.91 -2.82 5.26
C GLN A 37 -13.03 -3.63 3.98
N ARG A 38 -13.77 -4.74 4.03
CA ARG A 38 -14.10 -5.50 2.82
C ARG A 38 -15.25 -4.81 2.10
N ASP A 39 -15.10 -4.65 0.80
CA ASP A 39 -16.15 -4.21 -0.10
C ASP A 39 -16.89 -5.44 -0.69
N PRO A 40 -18.21 -5.35 -0.95
CA PRO A 40 -18.96 -6.41 -1.65
C PRO A 40 -18.34 -6.86 -3.00
N GLY A 41 -17.58 -6.00 -3.68
CA GLY A 41 -16.86 -6.29 -4.91
C GLY A 41 -15.58 -7.13 -4.73
N GLY A 42 -15.28 -7.61 -3.52
CA GLY A 42 -14.15 -8.51 -3.25
C GLY A 42 -12.81 -7.80 -3.02
N THR A 43 -12.81 -6.46 -2.96
CA THR A 43 -11.64 -5.65 -2.58
C THR A 43 -11.60 -5.41 -1.07
N VAL A 44 -10.41 -5.10 -0.56
CA VAL A 44 -10.17 -4.72 0.83
C VAL A 44 -9.58 -3.32 0.84
N LEU A 45 -10.33 -2.37 1.38
CA LEU A 45 -9.88 -1.00 1.60
C LEU A 45 -9.13 -0.92 2.92
N VAL A 46 -7.88 -0.50 2.89
CA VAL A 46 -7.04 -0.37 4.08
C VAL A 46 -6.66 1.09 4.24
N ARG A 47 -7.15 1.74 5.32
CA ARG A 47 -6.79 3.14 5.62
C ARG A 47 -5.46 3.18 6.36
N ASP A 48 -4.53 4.00 5.87
CA ASP A 48 -3.23 4.15 6.51
C ASP A 48 -3.39 4.66 7.96
N GLU A 49 -2.56 4.15 8.84
CA GLU A 49 -2.62 4.48 10.27
C GLU A 49 -2.11 5.90 10.56
N ARG A 50 -1.10 6.36 9.82
CA ARG A 50 -0.42 7.64 10.04
C ARG A 50 -0.98 8.73 9.13
N ARG A 51 -1.33 8.37 7.89
CA ARG A 51 -1.90 9.26 6.88
C ARG A 51 -3.33 8.86 6.58
N ARG A 52 -4.28 9.28 7.41
CA ARG A 52 -5.67 8.79 7.34
C ARG A 52 -6.40 9.15 6.05
N ASP A 53 -5.88 10.11 5.31
CA ASP A 53 -6.26 10.45 3.94
C ASP A 53 -5.82 9.38 2.94
N VAL A 54 -4.76 8.61 3.19
CA VAL A 54 -4.31 7.55 2.28
C VAL A 54 -5.12 6.26 2.46
N VAL A 55 -5.66 5.75 1.36
CA VAL A 55 -6.37 4.46 1.28
C VAL A 55 -5.69 3.55 0.28
N TYR A 56 -5.32 2.36 0.74
CA TYR A 56 -4.83 1.28 -0.12
C TYR A 56 -5.98 0.37 -0.52
N VAL A 57 -6.09 0.02 -1.80
CA VAL A 57 -6.97 -1.04 -2.27
C VAL A 57 -6.17 -2.30 -2.45
N CYS A 58 -6.60 -3.32 -1.74
CA CYS A 58 -6.04 -4.65 -1.85
C CYS A 58 -7.04 -5.58 -2.51
N ARG A 59 -6.52 -6.54 -3.28
CA ARG A 59 -7.24 -7.76 -3.62
C ARG A 59 -6.75 -8.86 -2.68
N GLN A 60 -7.67 -9.68 -2.18
CA GLN A 60 -7.29 -10.88 -1.44
C GLN A 60 -6.94 -12.00 -2.44
N GLU A 61 -5.72 -12.53 -2.32
CA GLU A 61 -5.25 -13.68 -3.10
C GLU A 61 -4.82 -14.79 -2.14
N GLY A 62 -5.72 -15.75 -1.93
CA GLY A 62 -5.55 -16.74 -0.87
C GLY A 62 -5.42 -16.08 0.51
N SER A 63 -4.27 -16.26 1.15
CA SER A 63 -3.93 -15.67 2.46
C SER A 63 -3.26 -14.30 2.37
N GLU A 64 -2.94 -13.81 1.17
CA GLU A 64 -2.19 -12.58 0.97
C GLU A 64 -3.12 -11.41 0.58
N LEU A 65 -2.68 -10.19 0.92
CA LEU A 65 -3.28 -8.95 0.44
C LEU A 65 -2.33 -8.32 -0.58
N VAL A 66 -2.80 -8.23 -1.82
CA VAL A 66 -2.06 -7.63 -2.93
C VAL A 66 -2.59 -6.22 -3.16
N VAL A 67 -1.74 -5.21 -2.98
CA VAL A 67 -2.12 -3.82 -3.26
C VAL A 67 -2.23 -3.61 -4.77
N ILE A 68 -3.42 -3.26 -5.25
CA ILE A 68 -3.71 -3.04 -6.67
C ILE A 68 -3.70 -1.55 -7.04
N THR A 69 -4.09 -0.68 -6.10
CA THR A 69 -4.03 0.78 -6.25
C THR A 69 -4.08 1.46 -4.88
N LEU A 70 -3.80 2.76 -4.81
CA LEU A 70 -4.00 3.59 -3.63
C LEU A 70 -4.43 5.01 -4.05
N TRP A 71 -5.16 5.70 -3.19
CA TRP A 71 -5.52 7.10 -3.38
C TRP A 71 -5.50 7.88 -2.06
N GLU A 72 -5.63 9.19 -2.18
CA GLU A 72 -5.81 10.09 -1.05
C GLU A 72 -7.28 10.58 -1.04
N GLU A 73 -7.98 10.44 0.09
CA GLU A 73 -9.32 10.93 0.39
C GLU A 73 -9.24 12.42 0.82
N GLY A 74 -10.13 13.26 0.29
CA GLY A 74 -10.22 14.68 0.63
C GLY A 74 -10.74 15.52 -0.54
N GLU A 75 -11.27 16.73 -0.26
CA GLU A 75 -11.77 17.64 -1.30
C GLU A 75 -10.64 18.19 -2.20
N ASP A 76 -9.39 18.07 -1.77
CA ASP A 76 -8.17 18.39 -2.52
C ASP A 76 -7.49 17.17 -3.17
N ALA A 77 -8.21 16.06 -3.38
CA ALA A 77 -7.67 14.83 -3.95
C ALA A 77 -7.16 15.03 -5.40
N ALA A 78 -5.90 15.44 -5.54
CA ALA A 78 -5.19 15.55 -6.81
C ALA A 78 -4.32 14.31 -7.02
N VAL A 79 -4.91 13.20 -7.48
CA VAL A 79 -4.12 12.01 -7.85
C VAL A 79 -3.05 12.43 -8.87
N PRO A 80 -1.74 12.39 -8.53
CA PRO A 80 -0.71 12.82 -9.46
C PRO A 80 -0.73 11.92 -10.70
N ARG A 81 -0.90 12.53 -11.89
CA ARG A 81 -1.09 11.85 -13.19
C ARG A 81 -0.05 10.76 -13.50
N ARG A 82 1.16 10.85 -12.93
CA ARG A 82 2.19 9.80 -13.04
C ARG A 82 1.77 8.43 -12.49
N PHE A 83 0.90 8.39 -11.48
CA PHE A 83 0.42 7.14 -10.88
C PHE A 83 -0.69 6.50 -11.73
N THR A 84 -1.60 7.30 -12.29
CA THR A 84 -2.58 6.79 -13.27
C THR A 84 -1.92 6.32 -14.56
N ASP A 85 -0.86 7.01 -15.02
CA ASP A 85 -0.13 6.63 -16.23
C ASP A 85 0.70 5.35 -16.04
N ALA A 86 1.21 5.08 -14.83
CA ALA A 86 1.91 3.85 -14.49
C ALA A 86 0.96 2.64 -14.50
N LEU A 87 -0.26 2.78 -13.98
CA LEU A 87 -1.28 1.72 -13.98
C LEU A 87 -1.81 1.43 -15.39
N ARG A 88 -1.92 2.45 -16.26
CA ARG A 88 -2.35 2.30 -17.66
C ARG A 88 -1.41 1.45 -18.52
N ARG A 89 -0.11 1.38 -18.18
CA ARG A 89 0.86 0.55 -18.92
C ARG A 89 0.69 -0.94 -18.66
N ASP A 90 0.13 -1.33 -17.52
CA ASP A 90 -0.11 -2.74 -17.18
C ASP A 90 -1.51 -3.23 -17.61
N ASP A 91 -2.46 -2.34 -17.93
CA ASP A 91 -3.78 -2.70 -18.48
C ASP A 91 -3.69 -3.42 -19.83
N HIS A 92 -2.66 -3.18 -20.64
CA HIS A 92 -2.46 -3.91 -21.90
C HIS A 92 -1.96 -5.35 -21.74
N ARG A 93 -1.77 -5.83 -20.50
CA ARG A 93 -1.37 -7.22 -20.21
C ARG A 93 -2.47 -8.07 -19.57
N VAL A 94 -3.64 -7.49 -19.28
CA VAL A 94 -4.83 -8.25 -18.91
C VAL A 94 -5.67 -8.38 -20.18
N ARG A 95 -5.75 -9.62 -20.69
CA ARG A 95 -6.46 -10.00 -21.92
C ARG A 95 -7.93 -9.58 -21.93
#